data_AF-A0A6G7ZRM8-F1
#
_entry.id   AF-A0A6G7ZRM8-F1
#
_cell.length_a   1.000
_cell.length_b   1.000
_cell.length_c   1.000
_cell.angle_alpha   90.00
_cell.angle_beta   90.00
_cell.angle_gamma   90.00
#
_symmetry.space_group_name_H-M   'P 1'
#
loop_
_entity.id
_entity.type
_entity.pdbx_description
1 polymer ?
#
loop_
_entity_poly.entity_id
_entity_poly.type
_entity_poly.pdbx_seq_one_letter_code
_entity_poly.pdbx_strand_id
1 'polypeptide(L)'
;MRIHSDSFENGKPIPSEFALGAPGGFGGNRNPQLAWSDAPAGTKSFALLCIDTDAPTDGALVANADVPIPVDHPRGDFVHWVVVNMPVDMTEIAAGSCSSGVTKGGKGPCQGEGARQGLNDYTGWFAGNAEMGGQYFGYDGPYPPPHDLRTHRYFFRVFALDVASLELPKAFTAGDVLRAMQGHVLAEASTYGTYSISG
;
A
#
# COMPACT_ATOMS: atom_id res chain seq x y z
N MET A 1 -15.31 7.83 -12.20
CA MET A 1 -14.52 6.71 -11.65
C MET A 1 -14.88 6.52 -10.19
N ARG A 2 -14.94 5.27 -9.73
CA ARG A 2 -15.13 4.88 -8.32
C ARG A 2 -14.21 3.71 -8.00
N ILE A 3 -13.86 3.55 -6.73
CA ILE A 3 -13.17 2.37 -6.18
C ILE A 3 -13.92 1.91 -4.93
N HIS A 4 -13.99 0.59 -4.72
CA HIS A 4 -14.53 -0.04 -3.51
C HIS A 4 -13.73 -1.30 -3.15
N SER A 5 -14.03 -1.84 -1.98
CA SER A 5 -13.49 -3.09 -1.49
C SER A 5 -14.61 -3.92 -0.87
N ASP A 6 -14.62 -5.22 -1.15
CA ASP A 6 -15.44 -6.20 -0.42
C ASP A 6 -14.71 -6.73 0.83
N SER A 7 -13.43 -6.38 0.99
CA SER A 7 -12.61 -6.78 2.15
C SER A 7 -12.75 -5.85 3.35
N PHE A 8 -13.16 -4.60 3.13
CA PHE A 8 -13.48 -3.64 4.17
C PHE A 8 -14.39 -2.53 3.62
N GLU A 9 -15.26 -1.98 4.48
CA GLU A 9 -16.04 -0.79 4.13
C GLU A 9 -15.18 0.48 4.24
N ASN A 10 -15.42 1.48 3.37
CA ASN A 10 -14.70 2.75 3.40
C ASN A 10 -14.80 3.43 4.77
N GLY A 11 -13.64 3.80 5.32
CA GLY A 11 -13.48 4.41 6.64
C GLY A 11 -13.61 3.45 7.83
N LYS A 12 -13.80 2.14 7.60
CA LYS A 12 -13.91 1.12 8.66
C LYS A 12 -12.58 0.41 8.90
N PRO A 13 -12.46 -0.35 10.01
CA PRO A 13 -11.27 -1.12 10.30
C PRO A 13 -10.95 -2.15 9.20
N ILE A 14 -9.68 -2.25 8.82
CA ILE A 14 -9.13 -3.30 7.96
C ILE A 14 -8.99 -4.57 8.79
N PRO A 15 -9.55 -5.72 8.39
CA PRO A 15 -9.33 -6.99 9.08
C PRO A 15 -7.84 -7.38 9.15
N SER A 16 -7.42 -7.98 10.26
CA SER A 16 -6.01 -8.34 10.51
C SER A 16 -5.44 -9.39 9.52
N GLU A 17 -6.29 -10.10 8.78
CA GLU A 17 -5.83 -10.97 7.69
C GLU A 17 -5.17 -10.18 6.54
N PHE A 18 -5.52 -8.89 6.40
CA PHE A 18 -4.91 -8.00 5.41
C PHE A 18 -3.74 -7.19 5.97
N ALA A 19 -3.50 -7.26 7.28
CA ALA A 19 -2.42 -6.53 7.94
C ALA A 19 -1.10 -7.31 7.93
N LEU A 20 0.02 -6.61 7.77
CA LEU A 20 1.35 -7.21 7.95
C LEU A 20 1.57 -7.54 9.43
N GLY A 21 1.11 -6.69 10.33
CA GLY A 21 1.20 -6.88 11.79
C GLY A 21 -0.17 -7.06 12.45
N ALA A 22 -0.21 -7.87 13.50
CA ALA A 22 -1.36 -8.12 14.35
C ALA A 22 -0.91 -8.22 15.82
N PRO A 23 -1.83 -8.23 16.79
CA PRO A 23 -1.46 -8.50 18.19
C PRO A 23 -0.62 -9.78 18.29
N GLY A 24 0.56 -9.67 18.90
CA GLY A 24 1.48 -10.80 19.09
C GLY A 24 2.41 -11.12 17.91
N GLY A 25 2.42 -10.34 16.81
CA GLY A 25 3.42 -10.47 15.76
C GLY A 25 2.91 -10.19 14.35
N PHE A 26 3.28 -11.05 13.40
CA PHE A 26 2.85 -10.90 12.00
C PHE A 26 1.40 -11.36 11.80
N GLY A 27 0.67 -10.61 10.96
CA GLY A 27 -0.69 -10.93 10.51
C GLY A 27 -0.71 -11.76 9.22
N GLY A 28 -1.88 -11.80 8.59
CA GLY A 28 -2.08 -12.58 7.35
C GLY A 28 -1.44 -11.96 6.12
N ASN A 29 -1.18 -10.65 6.14
CA ASN A 29 -0.55 -9.87 5.08
C ASN A 29 -1.12 -10.15 3.68
N ARG A 30 -2.43 -10.37 3.59
CA ARG A 30 -3.14 -10.49 2.32
C ARG A 30 -3.40 -9.11 1.76
N ASN A 31 -3.28 -8.90 0.44
CA ASN A 31 -3.85 -7.68 -0.12
C ASN A 31 -5.39 -7.73 0.00
N PRO A 32 -6.06 -6.62 0.33
CA PRO A 32 -7.52 -6.57 0.25
C PRO A 32 -7.98 -6.68 -1.21
N GLN A 33 -9.21 -7.14 -1.39
CA GLN A 33 -9.89 -7.00 -2.67
C GLN A 33 -10.09 -5.51 -2.98
N LEU A 34 -9.89 -5.11 -4.23
CA LEU A 34 -10.18 -3.76 -4.71
C LEU A 34 -10.77 -3.84 -6.10
N ALA A 35 -11.88 -3.17 -6.33
CA ALA A 35 -12.49 -3.07 -7.65
C ALA A 35 -12.88 -1.63 -7.99
N TRP A 36 -12.77 -1.27 -9.27
CA TRP A 36 -13.05 0.06 -9.76
C TRP A 36 -13.91 0.03 -11.03
N SER A 37 -14.69 1.11 -11.21
CA SER A 37 -15.59 1.25 -12.35
C SER A 37 -15.62 2.70 -12.84
N ASP A 38 -16.30 2.90 -13.97
CA ASP A 38 -16.60 4.22 -14.55
C ASP A 38 -15.33 5.02 -14.84
N ALA A 39 -14.31 4.35 -15.37
CA ALA A 39 -13.11 5.01 -15.91
C ALA A 39 -13.50 5.91 -17.09
N PRO A 40 -12.90 7.11 -17.22
CA PRO A 40 -13.23 8.03 -18.30
C PRO A 40 -12.83 7.45 -19.67
N ALA A 41 -13.52 7.89 -20.71
CA ALA A 41 -13.11 7.59 -22.09
C ALA A 41 -11.66 8.07 -22.33
N GLY A 42 -10.89 7.29 -23.09
CA GLY A 42 -9.47 7.57 -23.32
C GLY A 42 -8.51 6.94 -22.30
N THR A 43 -9.02 6.31 -21.24
CA THR A 43 -8.20 5.49 -20.33
C THR A 43 -7.51 4.37 -21.10
N LYS A 44 -6.19 4.24 -20.92
CA LYS A 44 -5.36 3.19 -21.54
C LYS A 44 -4.68 2.29 -20.53
N SER A 45 -4.50 2.74 -19.29
CA SER A 45 -4.02 1.91 -18.19
C SER A 45 -4.48 2.45 -16.83
N PHE A 46 -4.29 1.65 -15.79
CA PHE A 46 -4.47 2.06 -14.41
C PHE A 46 -3.16 1.98 -13.61
N ALA A 47 -3.06 2.81 -12.58
CA ALA A 47 -2.08 2.70 -11.50
C ALA A 47 -2.80 2.67 -10.15
N LEU A 48 -2.23 1.99 -9.15
CA LEU A 48 -2.75 1.87 -7.79
C LEU A 48 -1.64 2.18 -6.80
N LEU A 49 -1.94 3.03 -5.81
CA LEU A 49 -1.08 3.30 -4.67
C LEU A 49 -1.85 3.00 -3.37
N CYS A 50 -1.19 2.37 -2.40
CA CYS A 50 -1.64 2.32 -1.01
C CYS A 50 -0.64 3.09 -0.14
N ILE A 51 -1.10 4.16 0.52
CA ILE A 51 -0.25 5.03 1.35
C ILE A 51 -0.93 5.24 2.70
N ASP A 52 -0.18 5.00 3.77
CA ASP A 52 -0.50 5.42 5.13
C ASP A 52 0.02 6.84 5.33
N THR A 53 -0.86 7.79 5.65
CA THR A 53 -0.49 9.20 5.88
C THR A 53 -0.31 9.54 7.36
N ASP A 54 -0.44 8.54 8.23
CA ASP A 54 -0.43 8.66 9.68
C ASP A 54 0.81 8.03 10.32
N ALA A 55 1.79 7.58 9.52
CA ALA A 55 3.03 7.00 10.01
C ALA A 55 3.86 8.02 10.81
N PRO A 56 4.33 7.70 12.04
CA PRO A 56 5.18 8.58 12.82
C PRO A 56 6.49 8.93 12.09
N THR A 57 6.89 10.20 12.12
CA THR A 57 8.13 10.64 11.47
C THR A 57 9.39 10.50 12.34
N ASP A 58 9.25 10.02 13.58
CA ASP A 58 10.38 9.86 14.52
C ASP A 58 10.64 8.38 14.79
N GLY A 59 11.68 7.85 14.15
CA GLY A 59 12.07 6.45 14.30
C GLY A 59 12.51 6.08 15.72
N ALA A 60 12.98 7.03 16.54
CA ALA A 60 13.35 6.75 17.93
C ALA A 60 12.13 6.47 18.80
N LEU A 61 11.02 7.19 18.58
CA LEU A 61 9.74 6.91 19.23
C LEU A 61 9.14 5.59 18.74
N VAL A 62 9.24 5.29 17.45
CA VAL A 62 8.77 4.00 16.92
C VAL A 62 9.56 2.83 17.51
N ALA A 63 10.87 2.98 17.72
CA ALA A 63 11.73 1.94 18.27
C ALA A 63 11.56 1.73 19.79
N ASN A 64 10.97 2.69 20.51
CA ASN A 64 10.80 2.62 21.96
C ASN A 64 9.35 2.30 22.34
N ALA A 65 9.05 1.01 22.51
CA ALA A 65 7.70 0.55 22.85
C ALA A 65 7.20 0.98 24.24
N ASP A 66 8.08 1.45 25.12
CA ASP A 66 7.72 1.88 26.48
C ASP A 66 7.17 3.32 26.51
N VAL A 67 7.32 4.08 25.42
CA VAL A 67 6.90 5.48 25.34
C VAL A 67 5.78 5.62 24.32
N PRO A 68 4.54 5.92 24.73
CA PRO A 68 3.43 6.11 23.79
C PRO A 68 3.74 7.19 22.75
N ILE A 69 3.40 6.94 21.49
CA ILE A 69 3.49 7.97 20.45
C ILE A 69 2.24 8.86 20.55
N PRO A 70 2.39 10.17 20.85
CA PRO A 70 1.25 11.06 21.03
C PRO A 70 0.40 11.20 19.78
N VAL A 71 -0.91 11.44 19.97
CA VAL A 71 -1.83 11.68 18.86
C VAL A 71 -1.39 12.87 18.02
N ASP A 72 -0.82 13.91 18.61
CA ASP A 72 -0.35 15.14 17.95
C ASP A 72 1.06 15.03 17.34
N HIS A 73 1.74 13.88 17.47
CA HIS A 73 3.04 13.64 16.84
C HIS A 73 2.97 13.87 15.32
N PRO A 74 3.97 14.55 14.70
CA PRO A 74 4.02 14.74 13.26
C PRO A 74 3.99 13.42 12.49
N ARG A 75 3.18 13.39 11.42
CA ARG A 75 3.00 12.20 10.58
C ARG A 75 3.56 12.42 9.18
N GLY A 76 3.92 11.32 8.54
CA GLY A 76 4.41 11.26 7.18
C GLY A 76 3.80 10.10 6.41
N ASP A 77 4.19 10.00 5.15
CA ASP A 77 3.73 8.94 4.26
C ASP A 77 4.55 7.66 4.46
N PHE A 78 3.86 6.52 4.48
CA PHE A 78 4.45 5.19 4.38
C PHE A 78 3.74 4.43 3.25
N VAL A 79 4.49 4.05 2.23
CA VAL A 79 3.99 3.37 1.04
C VAL A 79 3.86 1.88 1.30
N HIS A 80 2.64 1.36 1.20
CA HIS A 80 2.29 -0.05 1.42
C HIS A 80 2.13 -0.83 0.11
N TRP A 81 1.78 -0.17 -0.99
CA TRP A 81 1.56 -0.83 -2.28
C TRP A 81 1.75 0.11 -3.46
N VAL A 82 2.41 -0.36 -4.52
CA VAL A 82 2.60 0.36 -5.78
C VAL A 82 2.36 -0.58 -6.96
N VAL A 83 1.35 -0.29 -7.79
CA VAL A 83 1.03 -1.02 -9.02
C VAL A 83 0.89 -0.03 -10.17
N VAL A 84 1.47 -0.34 -11.33
CA VAL A 84 1.36 0.46 -12.56
C VAL A 84 1.10 -0.43 -13.77
N ASN A 85 0.72 0.21 -14.87
CA ASN A 85 0.53 -0.43 -16.18
C ASN A 85 -0.50 -1.56 -16.14
N MET A 86 -1.47 -1.49 -15.23
CA MET A 86 -2.61 -2.41 -15.23
C MET A 86 -3.42 -2.16 -16.52
N PRO A 87 -3.73 -3.19 -17.31
CA PRO A 87 -4.45 -3.02 -18.57
C PRO A 87 -5.89 -2.54 -18.31
N VAL A 88 -6.52 -1.95 -19.32
CA VAL A 88 -7.83 -1.27 -19.15
C VAL A 88 -9.00 -2.23 -18.84
N ASP A 89 -8.85 -3.51 -19.17
CA ASP A 89 -9.80 -4.58 -18.83
C ASP A 89 -9.62 -5.11 -17.39
N MET A 90 -8.46 -4.85 -16.77
CA MET A 90 -8.24 -5.09 -15.35
C MET A 90 -8.99 -4.05 -14.53
N THR A 91 -10.11 -4.48 -13.93
CA THR A 91 -11.00 -3.64 -13.11
C THR A 91 -11.15 -4.13 -11.67
N GLU A 92 -10.41 -5.17 -11.32
CA GLU A 92 -10.40 -5.77 -9.98
C GLU A 92 -9.02 -6.38 -9.67
N ILE A 93 -8.63 -6.32 -8.40
CA ILE A 93 -7.60 -7.17 -7.81
C ILE A 93 -8.25 -7.99 -6.69
N ALA A 94 -8.27 -9.31 -6.84
CA ALA A 94 -8.85 -10.21 -5.84
C ALA A 94 -8.07 -10.21 -4.52
N ALA A 95 -8.76 -10.50 -3.41
CA ALA A 95 -8.16 -10.60 -2.08
C ALA A 95 -7.08 -11.69 -2.02
N GLY A 96 -5.86 -11.30 -1.63
CA GLY A 96 -4.72 -12.20 -1.46
C GLY A 96 -4.04 -12.68 -2.74
N SER A 97 -4.40 -12.14 -3.91
CA SER A 97 -3.81 -12.54 -5.20
C SER A 97 -2.36 -12.07 -5.38
N CYS A 98 -1.97 -10.97 -4.73
CA CYS A 98 -0.64 -10.36 -4.84
C CYS A 98 0.20 -10.45 -3.57
N SER A 99 -0.42 -10.75 -2.43
CA SER A 99 0.27 -11.04 -1.17
C SER A 99 -0.60 -12.00 -0.36
N SER A 100 0.02 -13.01 0.27
CA SER A 100 -0.70 -13.99 1.09
C SER A 100 0.23 -14.55 2.17
N GLY A 101 0.69 -13.67 3.05
CA GLY A 101 1.61 -13.99 4.14
C GLY A 101 2.82 -13.06 4.18
N VAL A 102 3.63 -13.22 5.21
CA VAL A 102 4.86 -12.45 5.40
C VAL A 102 6.04 -13.18 4.79
N THR A 103 6.82 -12.47 3.98
CA THR A 103 8.04 -13.00 3.37
C THR A 103 9.27 -12.40 4.06
N LYS A 104 10.12 -13.27 4.61
CA LYS A 104 11.43 -12.87 5.15
C LYS A 104 12.43 -12.68 4.00
N GLY A 105 13.36 -11.72 4.14
CA GLY A 105 14.40 -11.46 3.14
C GLY A 105 13.93 -10.73 1.87
N GLY A 106 12.76 -10.08 1.92
CA GLY A 106 12.16 -9.38 0.78
C GLY A 106 11.11 -10.18 0.02
N LYS A 107 10.36 -9.50 -0.83
CA LYS A 107 9.24 -10.04 -1.60
C LYS A 107 9.33 -9.61 -3.05
N GLY A 108 9.31 -10.57 -3.97
CA GLY A 108 9.27 -10.29 -5.41
C GLY A 108 7.90 -9.73 -5.87
N PRO A 109 7.83 -9.14 -7.06
CA PRO A 109 6.57 -8.63 -7.61
C PRO A 109 5.58 -9.78 -7.84
N CYS A 110 4.31 -9.61 -7.45
CA CYS A 110 3.26 -10.54 -7.89
C CYS A 110 3.21 -10.56 -9.42
N GLN A 111 2.97 -11.75 -9.97
CA GLN A 111 2.95 -11.99 -11.41
C GLN A 111 1.53 -11.77 -11.92
N GLY A 112 1.34 -10.99 -12.99
CA GLY A 112 0.02 -10.81 -13.61
C GLY A 112 0.03 -9.90 -14.84
N GLU A 113 -0.78 -10.28 -15.84
CA GLU A 113 -1.46 -9.51 -16.91
C GLU A 113 -0.91 -8.13 -17.34
N GLY A 114 0.41 -7.94 -17.42
CA GLY A 114 1.03 -6.67 -17.86
C GLY A 114 1.19 -5.62 -16.76
N ALA A 115 0.61 -5.84 -15.57
CA ALA A 115 0.81 -5.00 -14.40
C ALA A 115 2.24 -5.16 -13.83
N ARG A 116 2.79 -4.05 -13.31
CA ARG A 116 4.11 -4.02 -12.67
C ARG A 116 3.99 -3.54 -11.24
N GLN A 117 4.68 -4.22 -10.33
CA GLN A 117 4.72 -3.87 -8.91
C GLN A 117 6.00 -3.07 -8.62
N GLY A 118 5.86 -1.97 -7.88
CA GLY A 118 6.97 -1.16 -7.39
C GLY A 118 7.43 -1.58 -6.00
N LEU A 119 8.49 -0.94 -5.52
CA LEU A 119 8.97 -1.07 -4.14
C LEU A 119 8.03 -0.35 -3.18
N ASN A 120 7.78 -0.97 -2.03
CA ASN A 120 7.12 -0.36 -0.88
C ASN A 120 8.17 0.00 0.22
N ASP A 121 7.74 0.75 1.22
CA ASP A 121 8.64 1.32 2.23
C ASP A 121 9.15 0.29 3.25
N TYR A 122 8.63 -0.95 3.26
CA TYR A 122 9.24 -2.03 4.03
C TYR A 122 10.65 -2.38 3.57
N THR A 123 10.99 -2.03 2.32
CA THR A 123 12.38 -2.07 1.80
C THR A 123 13.32 -1.22 2.66
N GLY A 124 12.89 -0.01 3.02
CA GLY A 124 13.66 0.88 3.90
C GLY A 124 13.55 0.45 5.37
N TRP A 125 12.34 0.13 5.82
CA TRP A 125 12.04 -0.25 7.20
C TRP A 125 12.88 -1.43 7.69
N PHE A 126 13.01 -2.48 6.87
CA PHE A 126 13.74 -3.70 7.24
C PHE A 126 15.21 -3.70 6.83
N ALA A 127 15.74 -2.64 6.21
CA ALA A 127 17.09 -2.64 5.61
C ALA A 127 18.22 -3.06 6.59
N GLY A 128 18.10 -2.71 7.87
CA GLY A 128 19.07 -3.07 8.92
C GLY A 128 18.79 -4.38 9.64
N ASN A 129 17.69 -5.08 9.33
CA ASN A 129 17.31 -6.31 10.00
C ASN A 129 17.93 -7.53 9.31
N ALA A 130 18.63 -8.38 10.06
CA ALA A 130 19.34 -9.54 9.49
C ALA A 130 18.42 -10.61 8.86
N GLU A 131 17.19 -10.76 9.35
CA GLU A 131 16.23 -11.74 8.82
C GLU A 131 15.28 -11.14 7.78
N MET A 132 14.93 -9.86 7.96
CA MET A 132 13.93 -9.18 7.16
C MET A 132 14.54 -8.29 6.07
N GLY A 133 15.84 -7.99 6.09
CA GLY A 133 16.48 -7.13 5.10
C GLY A 133 16.32 -7.65 3.68
N GLY A 134 15.81 -6.81 2.78
CA GLY A 134 15.56 -7.17 1.39
C GLY A 134 14.74 -6.13 0.65
N GLN A 135 14.49 -6.37 -0.64
CA GLN A 135 13.58 -5.55 -1.45
C GLN A 135 12.16 -6.07 -1.32
N TYR A 136 11.22 -5.18 -1.02
CA TYR A 136 9.80 -5.51 -0.86
C TYR A 136 9.00 -4.87 -1.99
N PHE A 137 8.57 -5.71 -2.93
CA PHE A 137 7.68 -5.33 -4.01
C PHE A 137 6.22 -5.64 -3.66
N GLY A 138 5.31 -4.82 -4.18
CA GLY A 138 3.88 -5.04 -4.05
C GLY A 138 3.32 -4.72 -2.65
N TYR A 139 2.24 -5.40 -2.27
CA TYR A 139 1.48 -5.06 -1.07
C TYR A 139 2.11 -5.64 0.19
N ASP A 140 2.55 -4.83 1.14
CA ASP A 140 2.68 -5.25 2.54
C ASP A 140 1.76 -4.37 3.38
N GLY A 141 0.89 -5.00 4.16
CA GLY A 141 -0.24 -4.33 4.80
C GLY A 141 0.10 -3.51 6.04
N PRO A 142 -0.92 -3.00 6.74
CA PRO A 142 -0.76 -2.27 8.00
C PRO A 142 0.17 -2.97 9.01
N TYR A 143 1.11 -2.23 9.59
CA TYR A 143 1.84 -2.62 10.80
C TYR A 143 2.18 -1.38 11.64
N PRO A 144 1.17 -0.63 12.12
CA PRO A 144 1.41 0.54 12.94
C PRO A 144 2.05 0.13 14.28
N PRO A 145 2.82 1.00 14.94
CA PRO A 145 3.41 0.71 16.24
C PRO A 145 2.30 0.43 17.27
N PRO A 146 2.39 -0.65 18.08
CA PRO A 146 1.34 -0.97 19.05
C PRO A 146 1.11 0.10 20.12
N HIS A 147 2.13 0.91 20.39
CA HIS A 147 2.12 2.03 21.33
C HIS A 147 1.75 3.37 20.69
N ASP A 148 1.29 3.38 19.44
CA ASP A 148 0.76 4.58 18.81
C ASP A 148 -0.69 4.84 19.24
N LEU A 149 -0.93 6.02 19.81
CA LEU A 149 -2.25 6.43 20.29
C LEU A 149 -3.18 6.87 19.16
N ARG A 150 -2.66 7.04 17.93
CA ARG A 150 -3.44 7.41 16.75
C ARG A 150 -3.81 6.14 15.95
N THR A 151 -5.06 6.01 15.54
CA THR A 151 -5.45 5.05 14.51
C THR A 151 -4.97 5.52 13.14
N HIS A 152 -4.27 4.66 12.41
CA HIS A 152 -3.73 4.98 11.09
C HIS A 152 -4.79 4.80 9.99
N ARG A 153 -4.68 5.58 8.90
CA ARG A 153 -5.53 5.48 7.70
C ARG A 153 -4.69 5.07 6.50
N TYR A 154 -5.15 4.03 5.80
CA TYR A 154 -4.48 3.46 4.63
C TYR A 154 -5.29 3.78 3.38
N PHE A 155 -4.82 4.73 2.58
CA PHE A 155 -5.52 5.21 1.39
C PHE A 155 -5.14 4.39 0.17
N PHE A 156 -6.11 3.68 -0.40
CA PHE A 156 -5.99 2.99 -1.68
C PHE A 156 -6.51 3.93 -2.78
N ARG A 157 -5.61 4.37 -3.65
CA ARG A 157 -5.87 5.35 -4.72
C ARG A 157 -5.63 4.70 -6.07
N VAL A 158 -6.65 4.66 -6.92
CA VAL A 158 -6.54 4.20 -8.31
C VAL A 158 -6.59 5.40 -9.25
N PHE A 159 -5.71 5.39 -10.25
CA PHE A 159 -5.57 6.43 -11.26
C PHE A 159 -5.88 5.84 -12.63
N ALA A 160 -6.72 6.51 -13.41
CA ALA A 160 -6.93 6.22 -14.82
C ALA A 160 -6.00 7.11 -15.65
N LEU A 161 -5.19 6.50 -16.52
CA LEU A 161 -4.14 7.18 -17.28
C LEU A 161 -4.42 7.15 -18.80
N ASP A 162 -4.03 8.21 -19.51
CA ASP A 162 -4.17 8.32 -20.98
C ASP A 162 -3.01 7.67 -21.77
N VAL A 163 -2.06 7.05 -21.07
CA VAL A 163 -0.95 6.26 -21.59
C VAL A 163 -1.12 4.80 -21.24
N ALA A 164 -0.69 3.91 -22.13
CA ALA A 164 -0.77 2.46 -21.91
C ALA A 164 0.30 1.95 -20.92
N SER A 165 1.42 2.66 -20.79
CA SER A 165 2.53 2.30 -19.90
C SER A 165 3.25 3.55 -19.43
N LEU A 166 3.65 3.56 -18.16
CA LEU A 166 4.62 4.49 -17.60
C LEU A 166 6.04 3.98 -17.83
N GLU A 167 6.91 4.86 -18.33
CA GLU A 167 8.33 4.59 -18.51
C GLU A 167 9.05 4.66 -17.16
N LEU A 168 9.21 3.49 -16.54
CA LEU A 168 9.77 3.34 -15.19
C LEU A 168 10.89 2.29 -15.19
N PRO A 169 11.97 2.48 -14.39
CA PRO A 169 13.04 1.48 -14.23
C PRO A 169 12.50 0.16 -13.68
N LYS A 170 13.30 -0.91 -13.73
CA LYS A 170 12.88 -2.25 -13.27
C LYS A 170 12.37 -2.22 -11.82
N ALA A 171 13.08 -1.53 -10.93
CA ALA A 171 12.63 -1.23 -9.58
C ALA A 171 12.33 0.28 -9.49
N PHE A 172 11.15 0.62 -9.00
CA PHE A 172 10.63 1.98 -8.96
C PHE A 172 9.80 2.17 -7.68
N THR A 173 9.65 3.42 -7.24
CA THR A 173 8.95 3.81 -6.01
C THR A 173 7.62 4.52 -6.32
N ALA A 174 6.74 4.71 -5.32
CA ALA A 174 5.56 5.56 -5.49
C ALA A 174 5.92 6.98 -5.96
N GLY A 175 7.05 7.53 -5.51
CA GLY A 175 7.54 8.84 -5.96
C GLY A 175 7.89 8.87 -7.46
N ASP A 176 8.47 7.79 -8.00
CA ASP A 176 8.72 7.66 -9.44
C ASP A 176 7.41 7.61 -10.22
N VAL A 177 6.42 6.84 -9.72
CA VAL A 177 5.09 6.74 -10.33
C VAL A 177 4.39 8.10 -10.33
N LEU A 178 4.36 8.80 -9.20
CA LEU A 178 3.75 10.12 -9.08
C LEU A 178 4.37 11.15 -10.05
N ARG A 179 5.68 11.07 -10.29
CA ARG A 179 6.36 11.89 -11.31
C ARG A 179 5.98 11.47 -12.73
N ALA A 180 6.00 10.17 -13.02
CA ALA A 180 5.72 9.65 -14.36
C ALA A 180 4.25 9.86 -14.78
N MET A 181 3.32 9.94 -13.83
CA MET A 181 1.90 10.21 -14.11
C MET A 181 1.57 11.69 -14.36
N GLN A 182 2.51 12.62 -14.11
CA GLN A 182 2.25 14.06 -14.31
C GLN A 182 1.80 14.34 -15.74
N GLY A 183 0.65 14.98 -15.89
CA GLY A 183 0.05 15.28 -17.19
C GLY A 183 -0.74 14.13 -17.84
N HIS A 184 -0.75 12.94 -17.24
CA HIS A 184 -1.40 11.74 -17.81
C HIS A 184 -2.65 11.27 -17.04
N VAL A 185 -2.93 11.84 -15.86
CA VAL A 185 -4.08 11.44 -15.03
C VAL A 185 -5.38 12.01 -15.60
N LEU A 186 -6.28 11.12 -16.03
CA LEU A 186 -7.62 11.46 -16.50
C LEU A 186 -8.63 11.50 -15.34
N ALA A 187 -8.48 10.60 -14.37
CA ALA A 187 -9.31 10.54 -13.17
C ALA A 187 -8.57 9.82 -12.04
N GLU A 188 -9.00 10.11 -10.81
CA GLU A 188 -8.57 9.42 -9.60
C GLU A 188 -9.81 9.02 -8.79
N ALA A 189 -9.76 7.87 -8.14
CA ALA A 189 -10.70 7.49 -7.09
C ALA A 189 -9.94 6.91 -5.89
N SER A 190 -10.49 7.11 -4.69
CA SER A 190 -9.89 6.59 -3.46
C SER A 190 -10.92 5.97 -2.51
N THR A 191 -10.46 4.98 -1.76
CA THR A 191 -11.11 4.43 -0.56
C THR A 191 -10.03 4.30 0.51
N TYR A 192 -10.41 4.26 1.78
CA TYR A 192 -9.45 4.01 2.84
C TYR A 192 -10.03 3.10 3.90
N GLY A 193 -9.14 2.33 4.54
CA GLY A 193 -9.45 1.60 5.76
C GLY A 193 -8.63 2.14 6.92
N THR A 194 -9.00 1.75 8.14
CA THR A 194 -8.29 2.14 9.36
C THR A 194 -7.65 0.93 10.03
N TYR A 195 -6.53 1.12 10.72
CA TYR A 195 -5.94 0.04 11.51
C TYR A 195 -5.17 0.60 12.70
N SER A 196 -5.20 -0.15 13.81
CA SER A 196 -4.37 0.05 15.00
C SER A 196 -4.10 -1.30 15.62
N ILE A 197 -2.90 -1.50 16.15
CA ILE A 197 -2.58 -2.67 16.99
C ILE A 197 -2.75 -2.22 18.42
N SER A 198 -4.01 -2.06 18.85
CA SER A 198 -4.32 -1.76 20.25
C SER A 198 -3.99 -2.99 21.09
N GLY A 199 -3.12 -2.81 22.10
CA GLY A 199 -2.90 -3.76 23.19
C GLY A 199 -4.05 -3.83 24.16
#